data_AF-A0A1M6P090-F1
#
_entry.id   AF-A0A1M6P090-F1
#
_cell.length_a   1.000
_cell.length_b   1.000
_cell.length_c   1.000
_cell.angle_alpha   90.00
_cell.angle_beta   90.00
_cell.angle_gamma   90.00
#
_symmetry.space_group_name_H-M   'P 1'
#
loop_
_entity.id
_entity.type
_entity.pdbx_description
1 polymer ?
#
loop_
_entity_poly.entity_id
_entity_poly.type
_entity_poly.pdbx_seq_one_letter_code
_entity_poly.pdbx_strand_id
1 'polypeptide(L)'
;MKNVLGIILMALLISCKSDSKTDKEGPEKENGRLRSEWKLAEKEKNPNAKNVDTAPLGEVANPTAYTFDDFRISKNRVGIFSKGMSISDVYNTLPRDQIKKKVGYGEFAGDTYDDYEIYDANGKKILVLTAMEKGNTHSKIGRVLILDKRFETAEKIGLGSTFGDLERYYATDKMSPDIEHIVIDVEPINAWFTIGKTELREGWWNGRGIDRSKIPGTAKFDGICIWWK
;
A
#
# COMPACT_ATOMS: atom_id res chain seq x y z
N MET A 1 11.06 32.33 10.05
CA MET A 1 10.38 31.44 9.09
C MET A 1 11.38 30.37 8.69
N LYS A 2 11.28 29.17 9.26
CA LYS A 2 12.17 28.05 8.92
C LYS A 2 11.50 27.27 7.80
N ASN A 3 12.07 27.32 6.60
CA ASN A 3 11.64 26.49 5.49
C ASN A 3 12.06 25.05 5.82
N VAL A 4 11.13 24.26 6.34
CA VAL A 4 11.31 22.82 6.49
C VAL A 4 11.20 22.26 5.07
N LEU A 5 12.36 22.06 4.43
CA LEU A 5 12.47 21.28 3.21
C LEU A 5 12.16 19.84 3.62
N GLY A 6 10.87 19.47 3.58
CA GLY A 6 10.41 18.12 3.86
C GLY A 6 10.96 17.21 2.78
N ILE A 7 12.02 16.46 3.11
CA ILE A 7 12.43 15.29 2.35
C ILE A 7 11.28 14.29 2.55
N ILE A 8 10.51 14.06 1.48
CA ILE A 8 9.47 13.02 1.46
C ILE A 8 10.16 11.80 0.85
N LEU A 9 10.55 10.89 1.74
CA LEU A 9 11.20 9.64 1.43
C LEU A 9 10.15 8.53 1.44
N MET A 10 9.76 8.06 0.26
CA MET A 10 8.77 7.01 0.08
C MET A 10 9.55 5.70 0.01
N ALA A 11 10.02 5.24 1.17
CA ALA A 11 10.69 3.95 1.28
C ALA A 11 9.74 2.87 0.73
N LEU A 12 10.00 2.47 -0.52
CA LEU A 12 9.44 1.26 -1.10
C LEU A 12 9.78 0.15 -0.11
N LEU A 13 8.77 -0.63 0.25
CA LEU A 13 8.82 -1.77 1.18
C LEU A 13 9.73 -2.89 0.66
N ILE A 14 11.00 -2.60 0.37
CA ILE A 14 12.04 -3.60 0.42
C ILE A 14 12.40 -3.70 1.88
N SER A 15 11.73 -4.65 2.53
CA SER A 15 12.14 -5.29 3.77
C SER A 15 13.58 -4.95 4.13
N CYS A 16 13.79 -3.91 4.96
CA CYS A 16 14.97 -3.91 5.81
C CYS A 16 14.86 -5.24 6.55
N LYS A 17 15.80 -6.16 6.28
CA LYS A 17 15.92 -7.41 7.02
C LYS A 17 16.37 -7.07 8.44
N SER A 18 15.48 -6.49 9.26
CA SER A 18 15.55 -6.67 10.69
C SER A 18 14.82 -7.97 10.99
N ASP A 19 15.55 -9.09 10.95
CA ASP A 19 15.07 -10.40 11.36
C ASP A 19 14.92 -10.48 12.91
N SER A 20 14.28 -9.48 13.51
CA SER A 20 13.94 -9.51 14.92
C SER A 20 12.67 -10.37 15.09
N LYS A 21 12.73 -11.39 15.95
CA LYS A 21 11.58 -12.26 16.26
C LYS A 21 10.42 -11.45 16.86
N THR A 22 10.75 -10.44 17.65
CA THR A 22 9.82 -9.57 18.36
C THR A 22 8.89 -8.80 17.42
N ASP A 23 9.39 -8.33 16.27
CA ASP A 23 8.60 -7.54 15.31
C ASP A 23 7.56 -8.38 14.55
N LYS A 24 7.78 -9.69 14.44
CA LYS A 24 6.86 -10.63 13.75
C LYS A 24 5.80 -11.19 14.70
N GLU A 25 6.14 -11.43 15.97
CA GLU A 25 5.23 -12.06 16.95
C GLU A 25 3.97 -11.23 17.25
N GLY A 26 4.11 -9.91 17.40
CA GLY A 26 3.00 -8.99 17.66
C GLY A 26 1.87 -9.06 16.60
N PRO A 27 2.16 -8.72 15.33
CA PRO A 27 1.17 -8.79 14.27
C PRO A 27 0.65 -10.22 14.02
N GLU A 28 1.48 -11.25 14.21
CA GLU A 28 1.02 -12.64 14.09
C GLU A 28 0.00 -13.02 15.16
N LYS A 29 0.24 -12.64 16.42
CA LYS A 29 -0.71 -12.84 17.53
C LYS A 29 -2.01 -12.08 17.29
N GLU A 30 -1.94 -10.84 16.81
CA GLU A 30 -3.12 -10.03 16.50
C GLU A 30 -3.91 -10.62 15.32
N ASN A 31 -3.24 -11.01 14.23
CA ASN A 31 -3.86 -11.70 13.11
C ASN A 31 -4.54 -13.00 13.59
N GLY A 32 -3.91 -13.75 14.50
CA GLY A 32 -4.50 -14.95 15.11
C GLY A 32 -5.75 -14.64 15.92
N ARG A 33 -5.71 -13.62 16.78
CA ARG A 33 -6.87 -13.14 17.55
C ARG A 33 -8.03 -12.74 16.64
N LEU A 34 -7.77 -11.92 15.63
CA LEU A 34 -8.78 -11.45 14.67
C LEU A 34 -9.43 -12.61 13.89
N ARG A 35 -8.66 -13.64 13.54
CA ARG A 35 -9.18 -14.86 12.91
C ARG A 35 -10.11 -15.63 13.84
N SER A 36 -9.76 -15.76 15.12
CA SER A 36 -10.60 -16.45 16.11
C SER A 36 -11.92 -15.70 16.38
N GLU A 37 -11.86 -14.37 16.56
CA GLU A 37 -13.04 -13.52 16.77
C GLU A 37 -14.00 -13.59 15.59
N TRP A 38 -13.48 -13.61 14.37
CA TRP A 38 -14.30 -13.72 13.18
C TRP A 38 -14.99 -15.09 13.04
N LYS A 39 -14.28 -16.19 13.33
CA LYS A 39 -14.88 -17.54 13.37
C LYS A 39 -16.02 -17.64 14.39
N LEU A 40 -15.87 -16.97 15.54
CA LEU A 40 -16.93 -16.89 16.55
C LEU A 40 -18.14 -16.10 16.02
N ALA A 41 -17.92 -14.94 15.41
CA ALA A 41 -18.99 -14.12 14.83
C ALA A 41 -19.73 -14.83 13.67
N GLU A 42 -19.05 -15.62 12.85
CA GLU A 42 -19.70 -16.47 11.84
C GLU A 42 -20.57 -17.55 12.47
N LYS A 43 -20.07 -18.21 13.53
CA LYS A 43 -20.82 -19.22 14.27
C LYS A 43 -22.06 -18.64 14.95
N GLU A 44 -21.96 -17.42 15.49
CA GLU A 44 -23.10 -16.69 16.05
C GLU A 44 -24.15 -16.32 15.00
N LYS A 45 -23.71 -15.90 13.80
CA LYS A 45 -24.61 -15.59 12.67
C LYS A 45 -25.25 -16.83 12.05
N ASN A 46 -24.61 -17.99 12.17
CA ASN A 46 -25.14 -19.27 11.68
C ASN A 46 -25.06 -20.36 12.77
N PRO A 47 -25.95 -20.31 13.79
CA PRO A 47 -25.87 -21.17 14.97
C PRO A 47 -26.16 -22.66 14.67
N ASN A 48 -26.58 -23.00 13.45
CA ASN A 48 -26.91 -24.37 13.02
C ASN A 48 -25.82 -25.04 12.17
N ALA A 49 -24.64 -24.42 12.02
CA ALA A 49 -23.47 -25.08 11.44
C ALA A 49 -23.06 -26.26 12.35
N LYS A 50 -23.44 -27.48 11.94
CA LYS A 50 -23.23 -28.71 12.72
C LYS A 50 -21.75 -28.90 13.09
N ASN A 51 -21.51 -29.37 14.32
CA ASN A 51 -20.21 -29.91 14.74
C ASN A 51 -19.82 -31.05 13.78
N VAL A 52 -18.75 -30.87 13.01
CA VAL A 52 -18.13 -31.95 12.24
C VAL A 52 -16.94 -32.45 13.04
N ASP A 53 -17.16 -33.54 13.78
CA ASP A 53 -16.08 -34.32 14.37
C ASP A 53 -15.40 -35.18 13.28
N THR A 54 -14.10 -34.94 13.11
CA THR A 54 -13.06 -35.80 12.50
C THR A 54 -13.45 -36.63 11.26
N ALA A 55 -13.22 -36.06 10.07
CA ALA A 55 -12.97 -36.75 8.79
C ALA A 55 -12.14 -35.80 7.89
N PRO A 56 -11.35 -36.28 6.91
CA PRO A 56 -10.24 -35.52 6.33
C PRO A 56 -10.72 -34.22 5.70
N LEU A 57 -9.88 -33.18 5.79
CA LEU A 57 -10.08 -31.80 5.36
C LEU A 57 -10.58 -31.69 3.89
N GLY A 58 -11.86 -31.99 3.69
CA GLY A 58 -12.64 -31.62 2.53
C GLY A 58 -13.27 -30.27 2.82
N GLU A 59 -12.64 -29.24 2.27
CA GLU A 59 -13.20 -27.94 1.86
C GLU A 59 -14.60 -27.62 2.44
N VAL A 60 -14.62 -27.18 3.71
CA VAL A 60 -15.76 -26.44 4.24
C VAL A 60 -15.77 -25.11 3.49
N ALA A 61 -16.84 -24.87 2.71
CA ALA A 61 -16.99 -23.70 1.85
C ALA A 61 -16.45 -22.42 2.51
N ASN A 62 -15.31 -21.94 2.01
CA ASN A 62 -14.76 -20.63 2.35
C ASN A 62 -15.84 -19.57 2.09
N PRO A 63 -15.93 -18.50 2.90
CA PRO A 63 -16.64 -17.30 2.47
C PRO A 63 -16.07 -16.92 1.11
N THR A 64 -16.94 -16.78 0.12
CA THR A 64 -16.53 -16.48 -1.26
C THR A 64 -15.57 -15.30 -1.25
N ALA A 65 -14.31 -15.52 -1.64
CA ALA A 65 -13.30 -14.47 -1.70
C ALA A 65 -13.83 -13.27 -2.49
N TYR A 66 -13.53 -12.06 -2.02
CA TYR A 66 -13.87 -10.85 -2.74
C TYR A 66 -13.04 -10.77 -4.03
N THR A 67 -13.73 -10.63 -5.15
CA THR A 67 -13.10 -10.46 -6.46
C THR A 67 -13.00 -8.97 -6.78
N PHE A 68 -11.78 -8.47 -6.94
CA PHE A 68 -11.52 -7.09 -7.34
C PHE A 68 -11.76 -6.90 -8.84
N ASP A 69 -12.60 -5.93 -9.19
CA ASP A 69 -12.97 -5.55 -10.56
C ASP A 69 -12.75 -4.04 -10.83
N ASP A 70 -12.63 -3.20 -9.81
CA ASP A 70 -12.23 -1.80 -9.91
C ASP A 70 -10.74 -1.60 -9.58
N PHE A 71 -9.96 -1.20 -10.59
CA PHE A 71 -8.54 -0.90 -10.48
C PHE A 71 -8.22 0.58 -10.76
N ARG A 72 -9.19 1.49 -10.57
CA ARG A 72 -8.95 2.92 -10.86
C ARG A 72 -8.20 3.60 -9.72
N ILE A 73 -7.25 4.45 -10.09
CA ILE A 73 -6.57 5.41 -9.21
C ILE A 73 -7.16 6.80 -9.44
N SER A 74 -7.51 7.48 -8.35
CA SER A 74 -7.89 8.89 -8.34
C SER A 74 -7.57 9.54 -7.00
N LYS A 75 -7.69 10.87 -6.93
CA LYS A 75 -7.39 11.66 -5.72
C LYS A 75 -7.96 11.10 -4.42
N ASN A 76 -9.20 10.58 -4.47
CA ASN A 76 -9.95 10.15 -3.29
C ASN A 76 -10.31 8.66 -3.32
N ARG A 77 -9.79 7.88 -4.27
CA ARG A 77 -10.16 6.47 -4.43
C ARG A 77 -9.06 5.65 -5.10
N VAL A 78 -8.82 4.46 -4.56
CA VAL A 78 -8.02 3.39 -5.17
C VAL A 78 -8.87 2.12 -5.18
N GLY A 79 -9.40 1.77 -6.35
CA GLY A 79 -10.39 0.70 -6.49
C GLY A 79 -11.56 0.85 -5.51
N ILE A 80 -11.74 -0.15 -4.65
CA ILE A 80 -12.81 -0.15 -3.65
C ILE A 80 -12.56 0.79 -2.46
N PHE A 81 -11.30 1.17 -2.21
CA PHE A 81 -10.93 1.98 -1.05
C PHE A 81 -11.10 3.47 -1.37
N SER A 82 -11.72 4.20 -0.46
CA SER A 82 -11.91 5.64 -0.60
C SER A 82 -11.30 6.41 0.56
N LYS A 83 -10.94 7.66 0.30
CA LYS A 83 -10.50 8.60 1.34
C LYS A 83 -11.54 8.67 2.46
N GLY A 84 -11.07 8.59 3.71
CA GLY A 84 -11.92 8.62 4.91
C GLY A 84 -12.45 7.26 5.36
N MET A 85 -12.18 6.19 4.63
CA MET A 85 -12.43 4.81 5.06
C MET A 85 -11.51 4.45 6.24
N SER A 86 -12.06 3.87 7.29
CA SER A 86 -11.30 3.38 8.44
C SER A 86 -10.78 1.96 8.22
N ILE A 87 -9.81 1.52 9.02
CA ILE A 87 -9.37 0.12 9.02
C ILE A 87 -10.51 -0.83 9.39
N SER A 88 -11.41 -0.43 10.28
CA SER A 88 -12.62 -1.20 10.58
C SER A 88 -13.52 -1.37 9.35
N ASP A 89 -13.66 -0.33 8.52
CA ASP A 89 -14.44 -0.40 7.28
C ASP A 89 -13.79 -1.38 6.29
N VAL A 90 -12.45 -1.37 6.19
CA VAL A 90 -11.70 -2.34 5.36
C VAL A 90 -12.01 -3.77 5.79
N TYR A 91 -11.96 -4.04 7.09
CA TYR A 91 -12.29 -5.35 7.66
C TYR A 91 -13.75 -5.77 7.52
N ASN A 92 -14.66 -4.81 7.34
CA ASN A 92 -16.07 -5.06 7.06
C ASN A 92 -16.35 -5.25 5.56
N THR A 93 -15.46 -4.77 4.69
CA THR A 93 -15.61 -4.81 3.23
C THR A 93 -15.01 -6.08 2.63
N LEU A 94 -13.88 -6.54 3.15
CA LEU A 94 -13.17 -7.70 2.61
C LEU A 94 -13.21 -8.90 3.57
N PRO A 95 -13.26 -10.13 3.02
CA PRO A 95 -12.93 -11.35 3.75
C PRO A 95 -11.60 -11.24 4.51
N ARG A 96 -11.56 -11.78 5.72
CA ARG A 96 -10.39 -11.64 6.63
C ARG A 96 -9.15 -12.35 6.11
N ASP A 97 -9.31 -13.38 5.30
CA ASP A 97 -8.20 -14.10 4.66
C ASP A 97 -7.50 -13.27 3.57
N GLN A 98 -8.17 -12.25 3.02
CA GLN A 98 -7.60 -11.31 2.06
C GLN A 98 -6.90 -10.11 2.71
N ILE A 99 -6.84 -10.03 4.04
CA ILE A 99 -6.17 -8.97 4.78
C ILE A 99 -5.13 -9.58 5.71
N LYS A 100 -3.90 -9.05 5.66
CA LYS A 100 -2.85 -9.41 6.62
C LYS A 100 -2.22 -8.17 7.23
N LYS A 101 -2.31 -8.04 8.55
CA LYS A 101 -1.62 -6.99 9.28
C LYS A 101 -0.12 -7.28 9.35
N LYS A 102 0.71 -6.26 9.14
CA LYS A 102 2.17 -6.25 9.24
C LYS A 102 2.63 -4.97 9.93
N VAL A 103 3.85 -5.03 10.47
CA VAL A 103 4.57 -3.83 10.89
C VAL A 103 5.23 -3.25 9.63
N GLY A 104 4.81 -2.05 9.27
CA GLY A 104 5.51 -1.21 8.30
C GLY A 104 6.63 -0.43 8.98
N TYR A 105 7.65 -0.03 8.24
CA TYR A 105 8.78 0.74 8.77
C TYR A 105 8.90 2.06 8.01
N GLY A 106 9.17 3.13 8.75
CA GLY A 106 9.37 4.47 8.21
C GLY A 106 10.83 4.80 7.94
N GLU A 107 11.04 6.06 7.60
CA GLU A 107 12.34 6.63 7.26
C GLU A 107 13.27 6.70 8.47
N PHE A 108 12.74 7.03 9.65
CA PHE A 108 13.54 7.18 10.86
C PHE A 108 13.62 5.88 11.64
N ALA A 109 14.78 5.64 12.26
CA ALA A 109 14.98 4.47 13.11
C ALA A 109 13.92 4.43 14.23
N GLY A 110 13.12 3.37 14.23
CA GLY A 110 12.03 3.18 15.20
C GLY A 110 10.65 3.61 14.70
N ASP A 111 10.55 4.30 13.56
CA ASP A 111 9.26 4.59 12.94
C ASP A 111 8.62 3.29 12.47
N THR A 112 7.45 3.01 13.02
CA THR A 112 6.67 1.83 12.67
C THR A 112 5.23 2.20 12.42
N TYR A 113 4.61 1.50 11.47
CA TYR A 113 3.23 1.69 11.09
C TYR A 113 2.45 0.38 11.15
N ASP A 114 1.13 0.49 11.24
CA ASP A 114 0.24 -0.63 10.98
C ASP A 114 -0.07 -0.67 9.49
N ASP A 115 0.56 -1.63 8.81
CA ASP A 115 0.34 -1.93 7.39
C ASP A 115 -0.63 -3.10 7.25
N TYR A 116 -1.54 -3.00 6.29
CA TYR A 116 -2.52 -4.02 5.96
C TYR A 116 -2.29 -4.43 4.50
N GLU A 117 -1.66 -5.58 4.33
CA GLU A 117 -1.45 -6.20 3.02
C GLU A 117 -2.79 -6.75 2.52
N ILE A 118 -3.17 -6.32 1.31
CA ILE A 118 -4.43 -6.72 0.67
C ILE A 118 -4.13 -7.72 -0.43
N TYR A 119 -4.87 -8.82 -0.44
CA TYR A 119 -4.71 -9.93 -1.37
C TYR A 119 -5.95 -10.09 -2.25
N ASP A 120 -5.74 -10.38 -3.53
CA ASP A 120 -6.85 -10.74 -4.43
C ASP A 120 -7.35 -12.17 -4.18
N ALA A 121 -8.41 -12.57 -4.89
CA ALA A 121 -9.03 -13.89 -4.74
C ALA A 121 -8.07 -15.06 -5.10
N ASN A 122 -6.96 -14.79 -5.79
CA ASN A 122 -5.94 -15.79 -6.13
C ASN A 122 -4.78 -15.78 -5.12
N GLY A 123 -4.87 -15.01 -4.03
CA GLY A 123 -3.82 -14.88 -3.03
C GLY A 123 -2.62 -14.03 -3.47
N LYS A 124 -2.74 -13.23 -4.54
CA LYS A 124 -1.71 -12.27 -4.93
C LYS A 124 -1.83 -11.00 -4.10
N LYS A 125 -0.73 -10.52 -3.50
CA LYS A 125 -0.69 -9.22 -2.83
C LYS A 125 -0.80 -8.10 -3.87
N ILE A 126 -1.81 -7.24 -3.75
CA ILE A 126 -2.11 -6.20 -4.74
C ILE A 126 -1.93 -4.77 -4.22
N LEU A 127 -2.09 -4.57 -2.91
CA LEU A 127 -1.99 -3.26 -2.26
C LEU A 127 -1.42 -3.42 -0.84
N VAL A 128 -0.88 -2.32 -0.30
CA VAL A 128 -0.67 -2.16 1.14
C VAL A 128 -1.37 -0.88 1.59
N LEU A 129 -2.24 -1.00 2.59
CA LEU A 129 -2.88 0.14 3.24
C LEU A 129 -2.13 0.46 4.52
N THR A 130 -1.71 1.70 4.72
CA THR A 130 -1.14 2.14 5.99
C THR A 130 -2.15 2.99 6.76
N ALA A 131 -2.42 2.63 8.02
CA ALA A 131 -3.23 3.44 8.91
C ALA A 131 -2.53 4.76 9.27
N MET A 132 -3.30 5.84 9.48
CA MET A 132 -2.75 7.10 9.99
C MET A 132 -2.24 6.99 11.42
N GLU A 133 -2.87 6.14 12.23
CA GLU A 133 -2.55 5.93 13.64
C GLU A 133 -2.36 4.45 13.92
N LYS A 134 -1.20 4.10 14.48
CA LYS A 134 -0.85 2.73 14.87
C LYS A 134 -1.73 2.27 16.03
N GLY A 135 -2.18 1.01 15.99
CA GLY A 135 -2.97 0.38 17.04
C GLY A 135 -4.43 0.82 17.11
N ASN A 136 -4.91 1.61 16.15
CA ASN A 136 -6.27 2.15 16.15
C ASN A 136 -7.05 1.70 14.90
N THR A 137 -8.00 0.78 15.06
CA THR A 137 -8.85 0.31 13.94
C THR A 137 -9.88 1.33 13.46
N HIS A 138 -10.17 2.37 14.24
CA HIS A 138 -10.97 3.52 13.79
C HIS A 138 -10.14 4.54 13.00
N SER A 139 -8.80 4.40 13.01
CA SER A 139 -7.92 5.21 12.20
C SER A 139 -8.26 5.08 10.72
N LYS A 140 -8.09 6.18 10.00
CA LYS A 140 -8.34 6.23 8.56
C LYS A 140 -7.13 5.69 7.80
N ILE A 141 -7.39 5.24 6.58
CA ILE A 141 -6.31 4.91 5.63
C ILE A 141 -5.57 6.22 5.33
N GLY A 142 -4.26 6.25 5.61
CA GLY A 142 -3.39 7.39 5.33
C GLY A 142 -2.60 7.22 4.04
N ARG A 143 -2.22 5.98 3.70
CA ARG A 143 -1.48 5.68 2.47
C ARG A 143 -1.95 4.39 1.83
N VAL A 144 -1.84 4.33 0.51
CA VAL A 144 -2.13 3.15 -0.31
C VAL A 144 -0.98 2.94 -1.28
N LEU A 145 -0.13 1.95 -0.98
CA LEU A 145 0.93 1.51 -1.89
C LEU A 145 0.34 0.57 -2.94
N ILE A 146 0.60 0.86 -4.21
CA ILE A 146 0.16 0.06 -5.35
C ILE A 146 1.21 -0.99 -5.69
N LEU A 147 0.81 -2.27 -5.78
CA LEU A 147 1.69 -3.38 -6.13
C LEU A 147 1.25 -4.14 -7.39
N ASP A 148 0.01 -3.94 -7.84
CA ASP A 148 -0.53 -4.60 -9.02
C ASP A 148 -0.63 -3.63 -10.21
N LYS A 149 -0.12 -4.07 -11.37
CA LYS A 149 -0.08 -3.28 -12.62
C LYS A 149 -1.44 -2.98 -13.21
N ARG A 150 -2.51 -3.65 -12.77
CA ARG A 150 -3.87 -3.35 -13.20
C ARG A 150 -4.33 -1.97 -12.72
N PHE A 151 -3.74 -1.44 -11.65
CA PHE A 151 -4.12 -0.13 -11.13
C PHE A 151 -3.59 1.02 -11.98
N GLU A 152 -4.49 1.88 -12.43
CA GLU A 152 -4.18 2.97 -13.35
C GLU A 152 -5.05 4.22 -13.13
N THR A 153 -4.53 5.39 -13.47
CA THR A 153 -5.30 6.64 -13.53
C THR A 153 -6.24 6.65 -14.75
N ALA A 154 -7.09 7.68 -14.85
CA ALA A 154 -7.95 7.89 -16.02
C ALA A 154 -7.14 8.01 -17.34
N GLU A 155 -5.92 8.53 -17.25
CA GLU A 155 -4.96 8.72 -18.35
C GLU A 155 -4.10 7.48 -18.61
N LYS A 156 -4.43 6.34 -17.99
CA LYS A 156 -3.73 5.05 -18.15
C LYS A 156 -2.28 5.08 -17.64
N ILE A 157 -2.02 5.90 -16.62
CA ILE A 157 -0.73 5.93 -15.91
C ILE A 157 -0.79 4.95 -14.73
N GLY A 158 0.15 4.02 -14.68
CA GLY A 158 0.25 3.00 -13.64
C GLY A 158 1.68 2.48 -13.48
N LEU A 159 1.85 1.36 -12.77
CA LEU A 159 3.16 0.74 -12.59
C LEU A 159 3.74 0.30 -13.95
N GLY A 160 4.98 0.71 -14.22
CA GLY A 160 5.67 0.45 -15.48
C GLY A 160 5.39 1.46 -16.60
N SER A 161 4.47 2.41 -16.40
CA SER A 161 4.41 3.63 -17.24
C SER A 161 5.70 4.43 -17.10
N THR A 162 5.98 5.29 -18.08
CA THR A 162 7.24 6.04 -18.13
C THR A 162 7.09 7.47 -17.61
N PHE A 163 8.21 8.09 -17.25
CA PHE A 163 8.26 9.51 -16.88
C PHE A 163 7.64 10.40 -17.96
N GLY A 164 7.96 10.14 -19.23
CA GLY A 164 7.40 10.85 -20.37
C GLY A 164 5.90 10.60 -20.56
N ASP A 165 5.35 9.49 -20.05
CA ASP A 165 3.89 9.28 -20.02
C ASP A 165 3.21 10.18 -18.99
N LEU A 166 3.81 10.31 -17.80
CA LEU A 166 3.29 11.15 -16.73
C LEU A 166 3.34 12.64 -17.11
N GLU A 167 4.45 13.10 -17.68
CA GLU A 167 4.66 14.52 -18.06
C GLU A 167 3.64 15.05 -19.08
N ARG A 168 2.99 14.17 -19.86
CA ARG A 168 1.95 14.58 -20.81
C ARG A 168 0.66 15.04 -20.14
N TYR A 169 0.42 14.61 -18.90
CA TYR A 169 -0.85 14.82 -18.21
C TYR A 169 -0.72 15.53 -16.87
N TYR A 170 0.46 15.46 -16.24
CA TYR A 170 0.69 15.95 -14.88
C TYR A 170 1.94 16.82 -14.80
N ALA A 171 1.87 17.83 -13.93
CA ALA A 171 3.05 18.59 -13.52
C ALA A 171 3.98 17.70 -12.69
N THR A 172 5.29 17.79 -12.94
CA THR A 172 6.31 16.95 -12.30
C THR A 172 7.38 17.78 -11.58
N ASP A 173 7.13 19.06 -11.30
CA ASP A 173 8.16 19.99 -10.81
C ASP A 173 8.59 19.74 -9.35
N LYS A 174 7.78 18.99 -8.59
CA LYS A 174 8.06 18.63 -7.21
C LYS A 174 8.66 17.23 -7.15
N MET A 175 9.96 17.17 -6.87
CA MET A 175 10.68 15.92 -6.74
C MET A 175 11.62 15.94 -5.54
N SER A 176 11.77 14.80 -4.88
CA SER A 176 12.72 14.60 -3.78
C SER A 176 13.54 13.32 -3.99
N PRO A 177 14.81 13.29 -3.58
CA PRO A 177 15.58 12.05 -3.57
C PRO A 177 15.08 11.13 -2.45
N ASP A 178 15.02 9.84 -2.74
CA ASP A 178 14.95 8.73 -1.77
C ASP A 178 16.36 8.17 -1.47
N ILE A 179 16.50 7.05 -0.75
CA ILE A 179 17.71 6.22 -0.68
C ILE A 179 18.04 5.64 -2.06
N GLU A 180 17.13 4.90 -2.68
CA GLU A 180 17.36 4.21 -3.96
C GLU A 180 16.60 4.81 -5.16
N HIS A 181 15.68 5.74 -4.89
CA HIS A 181 14.75 6.29 -5.87
C HIS A 181 14.80 7.81 -5.92
N ILE A 182 14.13 8.39 -6.91
CA ILE A 182 13.55 9.72 -6.78
C ILE A 182 12.04 9.57 -6.66
N VAL A 183 11.43 10.48 -5.91
CA VAL A 183 9.98 10.55 -5.71
C VAL A 183 9.47 11.78 -6.44
N ILE A 184 8.44 11.61 -7.26
CA ILE A 184 7.74 12.67 -8.00
C ILE A 184 6.37 12.87 -7.35
N ASP A 185 6.09 14.08 -6.89
CA ASP A 185 4.83 14.45 -6.26
C ASP A 185 3.81 14.97 -7.27
N VAL A 186 2.73 14.22 -7.41
CA VAL A 186 1.61 14.49 -8.30
C VAL A 186 0.41 14.91 -7.46
N GLU A 187 0.45 16.17 -7.03
CA GLU A 187 -0.51 16.79 -6.13
C GLU A 187 -2.00 16.68 -6.59
N PRO A 188 -2.35 16.81 -7.89
CA PRO A 188 -3.75 16.71 -8.32
C PRO A 188 -4.46 15.41 -7.91
N ILE A 189 -3.72 14.31 -7.84
CA ILE A 189 -4.23 12.99 -7.45
C ILE A 189 -3.68 12.48 -6.12
N ASN A 190 -2.98 13.34 -5.35
CA ASN A 190 -2.27 12.98 -4.12
C ASN A 190 -1.43 11.71 -4.28
N ALA A 191 -0.62 11.65 -5.35
CA ALA A 191 0.17 10.47 -5.66
C ALA A 191 1.66 10.79 -5.61
N TRP A 192 2.43 9.82 -5.15
CA TRP A 192 3.87 9.77 -5.31
C TRP A 192 4.22 8.66 -6.29
N PHE A 193 5.03 9.00 -7.29
CA PHE A 193 5.59 8.04 -8.23
C PHE A 193 7.08 7.92 -7.99
N THR A 194 7.63 6.71 -8.01
CA THR A 194 9.07 6.48 -7.82
C THR A 194 9.73 6.01 -9.09
N ILE A 195 10.95 6.50 -9.31
CA ILE A 195 11.86 6.02 -10.36
C ILE A 195 13.17 5.63 -9.69
N GLY A 196 13.66 4.42 -9.95
CA GLY A 196 14.96 3.98 -9.45
C GLY A 196 16.09 4.87 -9.94
N LYS A 197 17.03 5.25 -9.06
CA LYS A 197 18.16 6.12 -9.42
C LYS A 197 19.05 5.54 -10.53
N THR A 198 19.00 4.23 -10.73
CA THR A 198 19.68 3.50 -11.81
C THR A 198 19.16 3.85 -13.21
N GLU A 199 17.94 4.38 -13.32
CA GLU A 199 17.34 4.86 -14.58
C GLU A 199 17.78 6.30 -14.91
N LEU A 200 18.49 6.99 -14.02
CA LEU A 200 18.85 8.40 -14.16
C LEU A 200 20.22 8.58 -14.80
N ARG A 201 20.40 9.70 -15.50
CA ARG A 201 21.70 10.09 -16.04
C ARG A 201 22.61 10.66 -14.94
N GLU A 202 23.91 10.60 -15.17
CA GLU A 202 24.91 11.21 -14.27
C GLU A 202 24.62 12.71 -14.05
N GLY A 203 24.86 13.16 -12.82
CA GLY A 203 24.61 14.55 -12.42
C GLY A 203 23.13 14.87 -12.18
N TRP A 204 22.26 13.87 -12.01
CA TRP A 204 20.84 14.08 -11.68
C TRP A 204 20.64 14.85 -10.36
N TRP A 205 21.58 14.77 -9.41
CA TRP A 205 21.57 15.54 -8.18
C TRP A 205 22.65 16.63 -8.20
N ASN A 206 22.23 17.88 -8.06
CA ASN A 206 23.14 19.03 -8.05
C ASN A 206 23.44 19.57 -6.63
N GLY A 207 23.07 18.84 -5.58
CA GLY A 207 23.21 19.27 -4.18
C GLY A 207 22.03 20.08 -3.65
N ARG A 208 21.21 20.67 -4.54
CA ARG A 208 20.04 21.50 -4.18
C ARG A 208 18.71 20.90 -4.61
N GLY A 209 18.73 20.05 -5.63
CA GLY A 209 17.55 19.43 -6.18
C GLY A 209 17.88 18.45 -7.31
N ILE A 210 16.83 17.85 -7.83
CA ILE A 210 16.88 16.93 -8.97
C ILE A 210 16.88 17.76 -10.26
N ASP A 211 17.86 17.51 -11.14
CA ASP A 211 17.87 18.04 -12.50
C ASP A 211 16.95 17.17 -13.39
N ARG A 212 15.75 17.70 -13.68
CA ARG A 212 14.74 17.04 -14.52
C ARG A 212 15.28 16.63 -15.90
N SER A 213 16.24 17.36 -16.47
CA SER A 213 16.83 17.01 -17.78
C SER A 213 17.64 15.70 -17.75
N LYS A 214 17.96 15.20 -16.54
CA LYS A 214 18.69 13.95 -16.31
C LYS A 214 17.77 12.75 -16.09
N ILE A 215 16.44 12.95 -16.12
CA ILE A 215 15.45 11.88 -16.04
C ILE A 215 15.05 11.52 -17.49
N PRO A 216 15.45 10.35 -18.01
CA PRO A 216 15.01 9.94 -19.34
C PRO A 216 13.49 9.82 -19.40
N GLY A 217 12.87 10.30 -20.48
CA GLY A 217 11.43 10.12 -20.69
C GLY A 217 10.99 8.65 -20.72
N THR A 218 11.91 7.70 -20.97
CA THR A 218 11.66 6.25 -20.96
C THR A 218 11.80 5.60 -19.58
N ALA A 219 12.29 6.33 -18.57
CA ALA A 219 12.47 5.80 -17.22
C ALA A 219 11.12 5.37 -16.65
N LYS A 220 11.05 4.15 -16.11
CA LYS A 220 9.79 3.53 -15.67
C LYS A 220 9.52 3.75 -14.20
N PHE A 221 8.25 3.90 -13.87
CA PHE A 221 7.81 3.88 -12.48
C PHE A 221 7.79 2.46 -11.93
N ASP A 222 8.42 2.26 -10.78
CA ASP A 222 8.46 1.00 -10.05
C ASP A 222 7.69 1.04 -8.72
N GLY A 223 7.20 2.22 -8.33
CA GLY A 223 6.36 2.42 -7.16
C GLY A 223 5.37 3.55 -7.37
N ILE A 224 4.16 3.34 -6.84
CA ILE A 224 3.12 4.35 -6.77
C ILE A 224 2.51 4.27 -5.37
N CYS A 225 2.43 5.41 -4.69
CA CYS A 225 1.67 5.52 -3.46
C CYS A 225 0.66 6.67 -3.53
N ILE A 226 -0.58 6.39 -3.17
CA ILE A 226 -1.58 7.42 -2.93
C ILE A 226 -1.56 7.78 -1.45
N TRP A 227 -1.60 9.07 -1.13
CA TRP A 227 -1.62 9.56 0.24
C TRP A 227 -2.87 10.39 0.50
N TRP A 228 -3.45 10.21 1.68
CA TRP A 228 -4.62 10.94 2.15
C TRP A 228 -4.30 11.63 3.47
N LYS A 229 -4.79 12.87 3.60
CA LYS A 229 -4.81 13.66 4.83
C LYS A 229 -6.19 13.58 5.47
#